data_AF-A0A966L416-F1
#
_entry.id   AF-A0A966L416-F1
#
_cell.length_a   1.000
_cell.length_b   1.000
_cell.length_c   1.000
_cell.angle_alpha   90.00
_cell.angle_beta   90.00
_cell.angle_gamma   90.00
#
_symmetry.space_group_name_H-M   'P 1'
#
loop_
_entity.id
_entity.type
_entity.pdbx_description
1 polymer ?
#
loop_
_entity_poly.entity_id
_entity_poly.type
_entity_poly.pdbx_seq_one_letter_code
_entity_poly.pdbx_strand_id
1 'polypeptide(L)'
;MLERAAPVTYADQVSAMTRGGVVLLSSHLEGFAKKLVELAVERIFDKQICMSKLPARFIYYSSQDLISNIVDSQHPDTIAKNLLALQSRDGKQIKSSGPLVAPIDFEVFERGFSTPKYKPIDKFLKRVGYNSLLGDLKARQRGQFQIIKNSVENLVDTRNAIAHGDSAEKRTPSELQSHIDFVKIFCRDTDVVFCDWYGANVCPLR
;
A
#
# COMPACT_ATOMS: atom_id res chain seq x y z
N MET A 1 18.18 24.25 17.23
CA MET A 1 16.79 23.73 17.31
C MET A 1 15.92 24.83 17.87
N LEU A 2 14.99 25.38 17.09
CA LEU A 2 14.11 26.50 17.49
C LEU A 2 13.36 26.22 18.81
N GLU A 3 12.99 24.96 19.04
CA GLU A 3 12.37 24.45 20.26
C GLU A 3 13.19 24.72 21.54
N ARG A 4 14.53 24.71 21.46
CA ARG A 4 15.40 24.95 22.62
C ARG A 4 15.72 26.44 22.83
N ALA A 5 15.49 27.27 21.82
CA ALA A 5 15.86 28.69 21.85
C ALA A 5 14.76 29.57 22.44
N ALA A 6 13.48 29.31 22.09
CA ALA A 6 12.31 29.97 22.68
C ALA A 6 11.03 29.16 22.41
N PRO A 7 10.71 28.13 23.21
CA PRO A 7 9.66 27.15 22.91
C PRO A 7 8.26 27.76 22.80
N VAL A 8 7.98 28.80 23.60
CA VAL A 8 6.68 29.50 23.58
C VAL A 8 6.55 30.35 22.31
N THR A 9 7.60 31.04 21.91
CA THR A 9 7.61 31.94 20.75
C THR A 9 7.48 31.19 19.42
N TYR A 10 8.07 29.99 19.34
CA TYR A 10 8.05 29.18 18.11
C TYR A 10 7.03 28.04 18.12
N ALA A 11 6.13 27.99 19.11
CA ALA A 11 5.20 26.87 19.31
C ALA A 11 4.36 26.56 18.06
N ASP A 12 3.81 27.59 17.40
CA ASP A 12 2.98 27.41 16.20
C ASP A 12 3.78 26.95 14.99
N GLN A 13 5.01 27.46 14.84
CA GLN A 13 5.90 27.04 13.76
C GLN A 13 6.36 25.58 13.95
N VAL A 14 6.72 25.20 15.18
CA VAL A 14 7.08 23.82 15.51
C VAL A 14 5.90 22.88 15.26
N SER A 15 4.69 23.27 15.69
CA SER A 15 3.47 22.51 15.43
C SER A 15 3.18 22.36 13.93
N ALA A 16 3.30 23.44 13.16
CA ALA A 16 3.12 23.39 11.71
C ALA A 16 4.13 22.45 11.04
N MET A 17 5.41 22.50 11.44
CA MET A 17 6.45 21.62 10.93
C MET A 17 6.21 20.15 11.29
N THR A 18 5.82 19.84 12.53
CA THR A 18 5.58 18.45 12.95
C THR A 18 4.34 17.87 12.28
N ARG A 19 3.27 18.65 12.11
CA ARG A 19 2.08 18.27 11.34
C ARG A 19 2.43 17.98 9.87
N GLY A 20 3.20 18.87 9.25
CA GLY A 20 3.71 18.66 7.88
C GLY A 20 4.55 17.38 7.78
N GLY A 21 5.41 17.14 8.76
CA GLY A 21 6.22 15.92 8.86
C GLY A 21 5.39 14.64 8.95
N VAL A 22 4.31 14.63 9.74
CA VAL A 22 3.38 13.48 9.81
C VAL A 22 2.71 13.21 8.46
N VAL A 23 2.20 14.26 7.80
CA VAL A 23 1.54 14.13 6.48
C VAL A 23 2.51 13.56 5.45
N LEU A 24 3.74 14.09 5.39
CA LEU A 24 4.78 13.61 4.48
C LEU A 24 5.19 12.17 4.80
N LEU A 25 5.39 11.82 6.06
CA LEU A 25 5.77 10.47 6.46
C LEU A 25 4.67 9.44 6.14
N SER A 26 3.40 9.79 6.35
CA SER A 26 2.25 8.97 5.97
C SER A 26 2.20 8.76 4.45
N SER A 27 2.40 9.82 3.66
CA SER A 27 2.47 9.75 2.20
C SER A 27 3.63 8.87 1.72
N HIS A 28 4.80 8.97 2.34
CA HIS A 28 5.95 8.11 2.05
C HIS A 28 5.67 6.63 2.34
N LEU A 29 5.00 6.32 3.45
CA LEU A 29 4.62 4.94 3.76
C LEU A 29 3.62 4.38 2.74
N GLU A 30 2.68 5.20 2.28
CA GLU A 30 1.75 4.84 1.19
C GLU A 30 2.48 4.57 -0.12
N GLY A 31 3.35 5.50 -0.53
CA GLY A 31 4.18 5.36 -1.73
C GLY A 31 5.09 4.14 -1.69
N PHE A 32 5.64 3.82 -0.51
CA PHE A 32 6.42 2.58 -0.30
C PHE A 32 5.59 1.33 -0.57
N ALA A 33 4.39 1.21 0.02
CA ALA A 33 3.53 0.05 -0.19
C ALA A 33 3.09 -0.08 -1.65
N LYS A 34 2.78 1.05 -2.31
CA LYS A 34 2.51 1.12 -3.75
C LYS A 34 3.68 0.60 -4.56
N LYS A 35 4.90 1.12 -4.33
CA LYS A 35 6.08 0.73 -5.11
C LYS A 35 6.45 -0.74 -4.95
N LEU A 36 6.24 -1.33 -3.78
CA LEU A 36 6.45 -2.78 -3.58
C LEU A 36 5.53 -3.62 -4.47
N VAL A 37 4.25 -3.28 -4.53
CA VAL A 37 3.29 -4.03 -5.35
C VAL A 37 3.49 -3.74 -6.82
N GLU A 38 3.79 -2.49 -7.20
CA GLU A 38 4.13 -2.11 -8.56
C GLU A 38 5.30 -2.94 -9.07
N LEU A 39 6.39 -3.04 -8.29
CA LEU A 39 7.54 -3.87 -8.65
C LEU A 39 7.15 -5.34 -8.83
N ALA A 40 6.27 -5.88 -7.99
CA ALA A 40 5.80 -7.26 -8.14
C ALA A 40 4.98 -7.45 -9.43
N VAL A 41 4.09 -6.50 -9.76
CA VAL A 41 3.29 -6.51 -10.99
C VAL A 41 4.19 -6.42 -12.24
N GLU A 42 5.16 -5.51 -12.25
CA GLU A 42 6.16 -5.39 -13.31
C GLU A 42 6.93 -6.72 -13.50
N ARG A 43 7.40 -7.31 -12.41
CA ARG A 43 8.17 -8.56 -12.44
C ARG A 43 7.38 -9.77 -12.92
N ILE A 44 6.08 -9.83 -12.64
CA ILE A 44 5.19 -10.87 -13.19
C ILE A 44 5.23 -10.83 -14.72
N PHE A 45 5.13 -9.65 -15.31
CA PHE A 45 5.16 -9.47 -16.76
C PHE A 45 6.56 -9.73 -17.31
N ASP A 46 7.61 -9.10 -16.76
CA ASP A 46 8.99 -9.24 -17.24
C ASP A 46 9.49 -10.69 -17.24
N LYS A 47 9.14 -11.44 -16.19
CA LYS A 47 9.55 -12.85 -16.04
C LYS A 47 8.57 -13.81 -16.70
N GLN A 48 7.54 -13.30 -17.39
CA GLN A 48 6.53 -14.10 -18.09
C GLN A 48 5.93 -15.17 -17.17
N ILE A 49 5.56 -14.76 -15.95
CA ILE A 49 4.99 -15.67 -14.96
C ILE A 49 3.62 -16.14 -15.45
N CYS A 50 3.44 -17.47 -15.44
CA CYS A 50 2.17 -18.07 -15.82
C CYS A 50 1.05 -17.64 -14.86
N MET A 51 -0.06 -17.17 -15.41
CA MET A 51 -1.24 -16.72 -14.65
C MET A 51 -1.80 -17.79 -13.71
N SER A 52 -1.60 -19.08 -14.02
CA SER A 52 -2.02 -20.18 -13.15
C SER A 52 -1.27 -20.25 -11.81
N LYS A 53 -0.12 -19.57 -11.69
CA LYS A 53 0.63 -19.45 -10.44
C LYS A 53 0.18 -18.26 -9.59
N LEU A 54 -0.62 -17.36 -10.15
CA LEU A 54 -1.09 -16.15 -9.48
C LEU A 54 -2.45 -16.41 -8.83
N PRO A 55 -2.76 -15.73 -7.72
CA PRO A 55 -4.05 -15.90 -7.07
C PRO A 55 -5.16 -15.25 -7.92
N ALA A 56 -6.38 -15.80 -7.90
CA ALA A 56 -7.52 -15.25 -8.67
C ALA A 56 -7.82 -13.77 -8.38
N ARG A 57 -7.52 -13.30 -7.17
CA ARG A 57 -7.64 -11.87 -6.81
C ARG A 57 -6.73 -10.96 -7.65
N PHE A 58 -5.57 -11.45 -8.12
CA PHE A 58 -4.70 -10.68 -9.01
C PHE A 58 -5.48 -10.27 -10.26
N ILE A 59 -6.15 -11.23 -10.89
CA ILE A 59 -7.00 -11.03 -12.07
C ILE A 59 -8.11 -10.01 -11.77
N TYR A 60 -8.81 -10.18 -10.65
CA TYR A 60 -9.85 -9.23 -10.24
C TYR A 60 -9.31 -7.80 -10.14
N TYR A 61 -8.14 -7.60 -9.53
CA TYR A 61 -7.57 -6.27 -9.35
C TYR A 61 -7.00 -5.68 -10.64
N SER A 62 -6.52 -6.50 -11.57
CA SER A 62 -6.14 -6.06 -12.92
C SER A 62 -7.32 -5.49 -13.73
N SER A 63 -8.55 -5.89 -13.39
CA SER A 63 -9.78 -5.50 -14.09
C SER A 63 -10.74 -4.70 -13.21
N GLN A 64 -10.26 -4.17 -12.07
CA GLN A 64 -11.12 -3.64 -11.03
C GLN A 64 -11.98 -2.47 -11.52
N ASP A 65 -11.45 -1.63 -12.40
CA ASP A 65 -12.16 -0.49 -12.96
C ASP A 65 -13.45 -0.89 -13.69
N LEU A 66 -13.39 -1.90 -14.55
CA LEU A 66 -14.54 -2.39 -15.29
C LEU A 66 -15.48 -3.19 -14.39
N ILE A 67 -14.92 -4.03 -13.50
CA ILE A 67 -15.72 -4.85 -12.60
C ILE A 67 -16.52 -3.97 -11.63
N SER A 68 -15.90 -2.96 -11.02
CA SER A 68 -16.61 -2.02 -10.16
C SER A 68 -17.71 -1.27 -10.91
N ASN A 69 -17.45 -0.80 -12.13
CA ASN A 69 -18.48 -0.15 -12.95
C ASN A 69 -19.66 -1.08 -13.29
N ILE A 70 -19.42 -2.39 -13.48
CA ILE A 70 -20.48 -3.38 -13.70
C ILE A 70 -21.30 -3.60 -12.41
N VAL A 71 -20.61 -3.76 -11.28
CA VAL A 71 -21.26 -4.05 -9.98
C VAL A 71 -22.05 -2.85 -9.46
N ASP A 72 -21.53 -1.64 -9.64
CA ASP A 72 -22.11 -0.41 -9.08
C ASP A 72 -23.19 0.21 -9.99
N SER A 73 -23.25 -0.19 -11.27
CA SER A 73 -24.23 0.34 -12.24
C SER A 73 -25.59 -0.35 -12.14
N GLN A 74 -26.67 0.44 -12.16
CA GLN A 74 -28.04 -0.06 -12.27
C GLN A 74 -28.57 0.00 -13.72
N HIS A 75 -27.84 0.64 -14.64
CA HIS A 75 -28.28 0.84 -16.02
C HIS A 75 -27.78 -0.30 -16.93
N PRO A 76 -28.68 -1.05 -17.61
CA PRO A 76 -28.30 -2.16 -18.48
C PRO A 76 -27.30 -1.79 -19.58
N ASP A 77 -27.43 -0.61 -20.18
CA ASP A 77 -26.55 -0.16 -21.26
C ASP A 77 -25.10 0.05 -20.77
N THR A 78 -24.94 0.63 -19.59
CA THR A 78 -23.62 0.81 -18.95
C THR A 78 -23.02 -0.54 -18.59
N ILE A 79 -23.81 -1.48 -18.09
CA ILE A 79 -23.37 -2.84 -17.80
C ILE A 79 -22.90 -3.53 -19.09
N ALA A 80 -23.71 -3.51 -20.14
CA ALA A 80 -23.38 -4.11 -21.44
C ALA A 80 -22.10 -3.50 -22.03
N LYS A 81 -21.94 -2.17 -21.97
CA LYS A 81 -20.73 -1.47 -22.41
C LYS A 81 -19.48 -1.94 -21.66
N ASN A 82 -19.55 -2.04 -20.34
CA ASN A 82 -18.40 -2.49 -19.54
C ASN A 82 -18.11 -3.99 -19.71
N LEU A 83 -19.13 -4.84 -19.92
CA LEU A 83 -18.93 -6.25 -20.26
C LEU A 83 -18.21 -6.42 -21.60
N LEU A 84 -18.60 -5.66 -22.63
CA LEU A 84 -17.91 -5.65 -23.92
C LEU A 84 -16.47 -5.13 -23.80
N ALA A 85 -16.25 -4.10 -22.98
CA ALA A 85 -14.91 -3.60 -22.68
C ALA A 85 -14.05 -4.66 -21.97
N LEU A 86 -14.62 -5.38 -20.99
CA LEU A 86 -13.95 -6.44 -20.26
C LEU A 86 -13.56 -7.60 -21.19
N GLN A 87 -14.48 -8.03 -22.05
CA GLN A 87 -14.20 -9.10 -23.01
C GLN A 87 -13.13 -8.68 -24.03
N SER A 88 -13.16 -7.44 -24.51
CA SER A 88 -12.25 -6.96 -25.55
C SER A 88 -10.84 -6.65 -25.02
N ARG A 89 -10.75 -5.95 -23.87
CA ARG A 89 -9.49 -5.58 -23.21
C ARG A 89 -8.87 -6.79 -22.52
N ASP A 90 -9.62 -7.41 -21.61
CA ASP A 90 -9.07 -8.37 -20.65
C ASP A 90 -9.23 -9.81 -21.13
N GLY A 91 -10.27 -10.12 -21.90
CA GLY A 91 -10.51 -11.49 -22.40
C GLY A 91 -9.36 -12.05 -23.26
N LYS A 92 -8.57 -11.19 -23.91
CA LYS A 92 -7.36 -11.59 -24.65
C LYS A 92 -6.10 -11.59 -23.77
N GLN A 93 -6.02 -10.69 -22.80
CA GLN A 93 -4.84 -10.45 -21.98
C GLN A 93 -4.75 -11.40 -20.77
N ILE A 94 -5.90 -11.70 -20.15
CA ILE A 94 -6.01 -12.44 -18.90
C ILE A 94 -6.64 -13.80 -19.18
N LYS A 95 -5.77 -14.76 -19.47
CA LYS A 95 -6.15 -16.17 -19.60
C LYS A 95 -5.89 -16.88 -18.28
N SER A 96 -6.62 -17.98 -18.03
CA SER A 96 -6.39 -18.84 -16.86
C SER A 96 -5.03 -19.55 -16.88
N SER A 97 -4.35 -19.55 -18.02
CA SER A 97 -3.04 -20.16 -18.24
C SER A 97 -2.22 -19.35 -19.23
N GLY A 98 -0.90 -19.56 -19.18
CA GLY A 98 0.07 -18.78 -19.95
C GLY A 98 0.47 -17.47 -19.27
N PRO A 99 1.48 -16.78 -19.80
CA PRO A 99 1.91 -15.48 -19.28
C PRO A 99 0.93 -14.36 -19.65
N LEU A 100 1.10 -13.21 -19.01
CA LEU A 100 0.46 -11.97 -19.42
C LEU A 100 0.90 -11.57 -20.83
N VAL A 101 -0.07 -11.18 -21.67
CA VAL A 101 0.20 -10.72 -23.05
C VAL A 101 0.65 -9.25 -23.08
N ALA A 102 0.27 -8.48 -22.07
CA ALA A 102 0.62 -7.06 -21.94
C ALA A 102 0.84 -6.71 -20.45
N PRO A 103 1.59 -5.64 -20.14
CA PRO A 103 1.70 -5.12 -18.78
C PRO A 103 0.33 -4.75 -18.20
N ILE A 104 0.17 -4.92 -16.89
CA ILE A 104 -1.01 -4.45 -16.18
C ILE A 104 -0.84 -2.96 -15.90
N ASP A 105 -1.91 -2.19 -16.13
CA ASP A 105 -1.98 -0.79 -15.70
C ASP A 105 -2.02 -0.73 -14.17
N PHE A 106 -0.93 -0.22 -13.57
CA PHE A 106 -0.82 -0.15 -12.13
C PHE A 106 -1.80 0.85 -11.51
N GLU A 107 -2.19 1.93 -12.22
CA GLU A 107 -3.18 2.87 -11.72
C GLU A 107 -4.55 2.21 -11.54
N VAL A 108 -4.90 1.27 -12.42
CA VAL A 108 -6.09 0.42 -12.27
C VAL A 108 -5.89 -0.57 -11.12
N PHE A 109 -4.73 -1.23 -11.06
CA PHE A 109 -4.44 -2.26 -10.06
C PHE A 109 -4.39 -1.72 -8.63
N GLU A 110 -3.95 -0.48 -8.42
CA GLU A 110 -3.84 0.13 -7.09
C GLU A 110 -5.17 0.68 -6.55
N ARG A 111 -6.24 0.71 -7.37
CA ARG A 111 -7.53 1.29 -6.96
C ARG A 111 -8.04 0.70 -5.64
N GLY A 112 -8.62 1.58 -4.82
CA GLY A 112 -9.11 1.24 -3.49
C GLY A 112 -8.03 1.05 -2.43
N PHE A 113 -6.73 1.23 -2.73
CA PHE A 113 -5.70 1.44 -1.71
C PHE A 113 -5.59 2.95 -1.42
N SER A 114 -6.08 3.37 -0.26
CA SER A 114 -6.20 4.80 0.10
C SER A 114 -5.61 5.16 1.47
N THR A 115 -5.13 4.17 2.22
CA THR A 115 -4.61 4.38 3.57
C THR A 115 -3.47 3.41 3.87
N PRO A 116 -2.32 3.90 4.35
CA PRO A 116 -1.16 3.06 4.64
C PRO A 116 -1.21 2.45 6.05
N LYS A 117 -2.41 2.14 6.56
CA LYS A 117 -2.54 1.35 7.79
C LYS A 117 -2.10 -0.09 7.55
N TYR A 118 -1.75 -0.79 8.63
CA TYR A 118 -1.28 -2.17 8.58
C TYR A 118 -2.23 -3.10 7.81
N LYS A 119 -3.52 -3.11 8.17
CA LYS A 119 -4.51 -4.02 7.55
C LYS A 119 -4.75 -3.72 6.05
N PRO A 120 -4.88 -2.46 5.63
CA PRO A 120 -4.85 -2.09 4.21
C PRO A 120 -3.59 -2.53 3.48
N ILE A 121 -2.39 -2.34 4.04
CA ILE A 121 -1.13 -2.80 3.42
C ILE A 121 -1.13 -4.33 3.27
N ASP A 122 -1.51 -5.07 4.31
CA ASP A 122 -1.66 -6.53 4.27
C ASP A 122 -2.63 -6.97 3.16
N LYS A 123 -3.81 -6.33 3.06
CA LYS A 123 -4.78 -6.58 1.98
C LYS A 123 -4.22 -6.24 0.60
N PHE A 124 -3.35 -5.23 0.51
CA PHE A 124 -2.77 -4.78 -0.75
C PHE A 124 -1.69 -5.75 -1.26
N LEU A 125 -0.76 -6.17 -0.41
CA LEU A 125 0.23 -7.21 -0.74
C LEU A 125 -0.45 -8.56 -1.06
N LYS A 126 -1.57 -8.85 -0.40
CA LYS A 126 -2.41 -10.00 -0.72
C LYS A 126 -2.88 -10.03 -2.16
N ARG A 127 -3.02 -8.89 -2.86
CA ARG A 127 -3.44 -8.84 -4.28
C ARG A 127 -2.48 -9.61 -5.19
N VAL A 128 -1.20 -9.61 -4.86
CA VAL A 128 -0.13 -10.33 -5.59
C VAL A 128 0.25 -11.67 -4.96
N GLY A 129 -0.56 -12.17 -4.01
CA GLY A 129 -0.44 -13.53 -3.46
C GLY A 129 0.20 -13.63 -2.08
N TYR A 130 0.75 -12.54 -1.54
CA TYR A 130 1.41 -12.59 -0.25
C TYR A 130 0.41 -12.56 0.91
N ASN A 131 0.17 -13.72 1.55
CA ASN A 131 -0.88 -13.88 2.57
C ASN A 131 -0.36 -13.91 4.03
N SER A 132 0.95 -13.88 4.24
CA SER A 132 1.59 -14.17 5.55
C SER A 132 2.24 -12.96 6.24
N LEU A 133 2.02 -11.72 5.77
CA LEU A 133 2.67 -10.51 6.30
C LEU A 133 2.66 -10.45 7.85
N LEU A 134 1.53 -10.78 8.47
CA LEU A 134 1.40 -10.77 9.94
C LEU A 134 2.31 -11.78 10.63
N GLY A 135 2.35 -13.01 10.11
CA GLY A 135 3.20 -14.06 10.68
C GLY A 135 4.67 -13.70 10.51
N ASP A 136 5.04 -13.25 9.32
CA ASP A 136 6.43 -13.01 8.95
C ASP A 136 7.00 -11.78 9.68
N LEU A 137 6.22 -10.70 9.80
CA LEU A 137 6.62 -9.53 10.59
C LEU A 137 6.66 -9.84 12.09
N LYS A 138 5.72 -10.64 12.63
CA LYS A 138 5.80 -11.08 14.04
C LYS A 138 7.06 -11.89 14.31
N ALA A 139 7.40 -12.81 13.41
CA ALA A 139 8.60 -13.63 13.53
C ALA A 139 9.88 -12.76 13.46
N ARG A 140 9.90 -11.78 12.56
CA ARG A 140 11.05 -10.90 12.34
C ARG A 140 11.25 -9.86 13.45
N GLN A 141 10.18 -9.17 13.84
CA GLN A 141 10.22 -8.06 14.81
C GLN A 141 10.08 -8.53 16.27
N ARG A 142 9.66 -9.79 16.47
CA ARG A 142 9.53 -10.42 17.80
C ARG A 142 8.70 -9.54 18.74
N GLY A 143 9.22 -9.27 19.95
CA GLY A 143 8.55 -8.47 20.97
C GLY A 143 8.25 -7.02 20.56
N GLN A 144 8.88 -6.48 19.51
CA GLN A 144 8.65 -5.11 19.06
C GLN A 144 7.48 -4.98 18.07
N PHE A 145 6.94 -6.10 17.55
CA PHE A 145 5.92 -6.08 16.50
C PHE A 145 4.72 -5.19 16.85
N GLN A 146 4.17 -5.34 18.06
CA GLN A 146 2.99 -4.56 18.46
C GLN A 146 3.29 -3.06 18.58
N ILE A 147 4.48 -2.69 19.06
CA ILE A 147 4.90 -1.30 19.20
C ILE A 147 5.01 -0.67 17.81
N ILE A 148 5.69 -1.34 16.87
CA ILE A 148 5.88 -0.87 15.50
C ILE A 148 4.52 -0.76 14.79
N LYS A 149 3.69 -1.80 14.87
CA LYS A 149 2.35 -1.81 14.29
C LYS A 149 1.51 -0.65 14.83
N ASN A 150 1.47 -0.46 16.14
CA ASN A 150 0.69 0.61 16.76
C ASN A 150 1.22 2.00 16.38
N SER A 151 2.54 2.17 16.26
CA SER A 151 3.14 3.41 15.77
C SER A 151 2.72 3.75 14.34
N VAL A 152 2.69 2.75 13.44
CA VAL A 152 2.20 2.93 12.06
C VAL A 152 0.72 3.29 12.03
N GLU A 153 -0.12 2.59 12.79
CA GLU A 153 -1.57 2.89 12.86
C GLU A 153 -1.79 4.32 13.38
N ASN A 154 -1.12 4.67 14.47
CA ASN A 154 -1.22 5.97 15.12
C ASN A 154 -0.72 7.11 14.22
N LEU A 155 0.34 6.91 13.43
CA LEU A 155 0.79 7.87 12.43
C LEU A 155 -0.33 8.22 11.43
N VAL A 156 -1.04 7.20 10.93
CA VAL A 156 -2.11 7.40 9.95
C VAL A 156 -3.33 8.03 10.59
N ASP A 157 -3.65 7.69 11.84
CA ASP A 157 -4.73 8.31 12.59
C ASP A 157 -4.46 9.81 12.83
N THR A 158 -3.25 10.17 13.25
CA THR A 158 -2.82 11.57 13.37
C THR A 158 -2.88 12.30 12.02
N ARG A 159 -2.44 11.67 10.91
CA ARG A 159 -2.56 12.26 9.57
C ARG A 159 -4.02 12.56 9.22
N ASN A 160 -4.94 11.64 9.52
CA ASN A 160 -6.37 11.83 9.25
C ASN A 160 -6.96 12.95 10.12
N ALA A 161 -6.61 13.01 11.40
CA ALA A 161 -7.02 14.11 12.28
C ALA A 161 -6.55 15.48 11.76
N ILE A 162 -5.28 15.57 11.31
CA ILE A 162 -4.72 16.78 10.69
C ILE A 162 -5.51 17.16 9.43
N ALA A 163 -5.82 16.19 8.56
CA ALA A 163 -6.58 16.43 7.33
C ALA A 163 -8.02 16.88 7.59
N HIS A 164 -8.62 16.45 8.70
CA HIS A 164 -9.94 16.91 9.15
C HIS A 164 -9.92 18.24 9.91
N GLY A 165 -8.75 18.88 10.04
CA GLY A 165 -8.61 20.20 10.65
C GLY A 165 -8.56 20.20 12.17
N ASP A 166 -8.27 19.06 12.81
CA ASP A 166 -8.12 19.01 14.27
C ASP A 166 -6.91 19.85 14.70
N SER A 167 -7.17 20.96 15.39
CA SER A 167 -6.14 21.89 15.91
C SER A 167 -5.51 21.42 17.22
N ALA A 168 -6.12 20.45 17.91
CA ALA A 168 -5.61 19.90 19.16
C ALA A 168 -4.49 18.86 18.92
N GLU A 169 -4.44 18.27 17.73
CA GLU A 169 -3.39 17.32 17.36
C GLU A 169 -2.04 18.05 17.24
N LYS A 170 -1.23 17.93 18.29
CA LYS A 170 0.12 18.47 18.39
C LYS A 170 1.07 17.31 18.68
N ARG A 171 2.11 17.20 17.87
CA ARG A 171 3.22 16.28 18.10
C ARG A 171 4.49 17.05 18.33
N THR A 172 5.27 16.58 19.29
CA THR A 172 6.63 17.05 19.53
C THR A 172 7.58 16.55 18.44
N PRO A 173 8.69 17.24 18.18
CA PRO A 173 9.73 16.75 17.27
C PRO A 173 10.27 15.37 17.65
N SER A 174 10.38 15.07 18.95
CA SER A 174 10.80 13.74 19.45
C SER A 174 9.81 12.62 19.14
N GLU A 175 8.50 12.90 19.23
CA GLU A 175 7.48 11.93 18.85
C GLU A 175 7.49 11.67 17.35
N LEU A 176 7.62 12.72 16.53
CA LEU A 176 7.76 12.57 15.08
C LEU A 176 9.01 11.75 14.72
N GLN A 177 10.15 12.01 15.37
CA GLN A 177 11.37 11.22 15.16
C GLN A 177 11.14 9.73 15.51
N SER A 178 10.41 9.46 16.59
CA SER A 178 10.08 8.08 16.98
C SER A 178 9.20 7.39 15.92
N HIS A 179 8.22 8.09 15.35
CA HIS A 179 7.46 7.57 14.22
C HIS A 179 8.34 7.29 13.00
N ILE A 180 9.27 8.19 12.66
CA ILE A 180 10.21 7.98 11.55
C ILE A 180 11.01 6.69 11.75
N ASP A 181 11.53 6.46 12.95
CA ASP A 181 12.35 5.29 13.24
C ASP A 181 11.53 3.99 13.17
N PHE A 182 10.32 3.97 13.73
CA PHE A 182 9.43 2.81 13.62
C PHE A 182 8.95 2.54 12.19
N VAL A 183 8.63 3.58 11.42
CA VAL A 183 8.24 3.44 10.00
C VAL A 183 9.40 2.87 9.18
N LYS A 184 10.64 3.33 9.41
CA LYS A 184 11.82 2.77 8.74
C LYS A 184 11.98 1.27 9.02
N ILE A 185 11.83 0.85 10.28
CA ILE A 185 11.89 -0.57 10.66
C ILE A 185 10.76 -1.34 9.97
N PHE A 186 9.53 -0.82 10.02
CA PHE A 186 8.39 -1.43 9.36
C PHE A 186 8.61 -1.63 7.86
N CYS A 187 9.04 -0.57 7.14
CA CYS A 187 9.28 -0.64 5.71
C CYS A 187 10.40 -1.62 5.37
N ARG A 188 11.55 -1.53 6.05
CA ARG A 188 12.68 -2.45 5.84
C ARG A 188 12.28 -3.91 6.06
N ASP A 189 11.60 -4.18 7.17
CA ASP A 189 11.23 -5.55 7.51
C ASP A 189 10.15 -6.09 6.58
N THR A 190 9.17 -5.27 6.19
CA THR A 190 8.16 -5.60 5.16
C THR A 190 8.82 -5.91 3.83
N ASP A 191 9.75 -5.06 3.40
CA ASP A 191 10.49 -5.24 2.16
C ASP A 191 11.23 -6.59 2.11
N VAL A 192 11.94 -6.93 3.19
CA VAL A 192 12.69 -8.20 3.25
C VAL A 192 11.75 -9.40 3.24
N VAL A 193 10.74 -9.44 4.13
CA VAL A 193 9.85 -10.61 4.19
C VAL A 193 9.04 -10.79 2.90
N PHE A 194 8.63 -9.68 2.27
CA PHE A 194 7.92 -9.71 1.01
C PHE A 194 8.84 -10.20 -0.12
N CYS A 195 10.05 -9.64 -0.26
CA CYS A 195 10.99 -10.06 -1.31
C CYS A 195 11.43 -11.51 -1.16
N ASP A 196 11.74 -11.95 0.07
CA ASP A 196 12.13 -13.34 0.34
C ASP A 196 11.00 -14.32 -0.01
N TRP A 197 9.77 -14.01 0.42
CA TRP A 197 8.61 -14.83 0.10
C TRP A 197 8.34 -14.85 -1.40
N TYR A 198 8.39 -13.69 -2.06
CA TYR A 198 8.08 -13.57 -3.48
C TYR A 198 9.11 -14.31 -4.33
N GLY A 199 10.40 -14.21 -3.98
CA GLY A 199 11.49 -14.97 -4.59
C GLY A 199 11.31 -16.48 -4.50
N ALA A 200 10.83 -16.98 -3.36
CA ALA A 200 10.60 -18.40 -3.14
C ALA A 200 9.32 -18.95 -3.81
N ASN A 201 8.27 -18.13 -3.96
CA ASN A 201 6.94 -18.60 -4.35
C ASN A 201 6.52 -18.19 -5.77
N VAL A 202 7.05 -17.09 -6.30
CA VAL A 202 6.64 -16.51 -7.59
C VAL A 202 7.85 -16.27 -8.47
N CYS A 203 8.65 -15.24 -8.18
CA CYS A 203 9.90 -14.92 -8.84
C CYS A 203 10.74 -13.92 -8.00
N PRO A 204 12.06 -13.83 -8.22
CA PRO A 204 12.87 -12.82 -7.56
C PRO A 204 12.46 -11.39 -7.98
N LEU A 205 12.26 -10.51 -7.00
CA LEU A 205 12.01 -9.08 -7.24
C LEU A 205 13.32 -8.30 -7.47
N ARG A 206 14.42 -8.80 -6.90
CA ARG A 206 15.79 -8.26 -6.96
C ARG A 206 16.75 -9.36 -7.35
#